data_AF-A0A1I0I8Z4-F1
#
_entry.id   AF-A0A1I0I8Z4-F1
#
_cell.length_a   1.000
_cell.length_b   1.000
_cell.length_c   1.000
_cell.angle_alpha   90.00
_cell.angle_beta   90.00
_cell.angle_gamma   90.00
#
_symmetry.space_group_name_H-M   'P 1'
#
loop_
_entity.id
_entity.type
_entity.pdbx_description
1 polymer ?
#
loop_
_entity_poly.entity_id
_entity_poly.type
_entity_poly.pdbx_seq_one_letter_code
_entity_poly.pdbx_strand_id
1 'polypeptide(L)'
;MSEISAQIGSQIRTLRKKRKMTLDDLSGIIHKSRSTISKYEKGEIAIDIETLYEIADAIQVHVEQLLYCPPRRAVISSQNNSPAFFNGVSQFYSYLYDGRSNHIIRCLFDVLSEAENDQYKIMMYMNFKDFKNYQQCENTYWGYIEHYDALTYISLTNQDTPMEKASVQILASYLDSDTKWGLFNVFSSRPMMPIAIKMLFSKCRLKEDADLVRLLKVSKDDVRLLKLYNMLSVT
;
A
#
# COMPACT_ATOMS: atom_id res chain seq x y z
N MET A 1 -16.86 -22.36 -1.24
CA MET A 1 -15.50 -22.44 -1.82
C MET A 1 -14.57 -21.51 -1.08
N SER A 2 -13.26 -21.70 -1.19
CA SER A 2 -12.28 -20.97 -0.38
C SER A 2 -12.25 -19.47 -0.70
N GLU A 3 -12.06 -18.63 0.31
CA GLU A 3 -11.86 -17.17 0.16
C GLU A 3 -10.70 -16.86 -0.81
N ILE A 4 -9.67 -17.71 -0.81
CA ILE A 4 -8.50 -17.62 -1.69
C ILE A 4 -8.91 -17.67 -3.17
N SER A 5 -9.77 -18.62 -3.56
CA SER A 5 -10.22 -18.76 -4.95
C SER A 5 -11.00 -17.53 -5.44
N ALA A 6 -11.81 -16.92 -4.57
CA ALA A 6 -12.56 -15.71 -4.89
C ALA A 6 -11.62 -14.50 -5.08
N GLN A 7 -10.58 -14.37 -4.24
CA GLN A 7 -9.59 -13.30 -4.35
C GLN A 7 -8.73 -13.43 -5.60
N ILE A 8 -8.23 -14.64 -5.91
CA ILE A 8 -7.49 -14.92 -7.15
C ILE A 8 -8.36 -14.61 -8.37
N GLY A 9 -9.62 -15.05 -8.37
CA GLY A 9 -10.57 -14.72 -9.44
C GLY A 9 -10.76 -13.21 -9.64
N SER A 10 -10.90 -12.46 -8.55
CA SER A 10 -11.02 -10.99 -8.58
C SER A 10 -9.74 -10.31 -9.11
N GLN A 11 -8.55 -10.83 -8.78
CA GLN A 11 -7.27 -10.34 -9.30
C GLN A 11 -7.17 -10.55 -10.82
N ILE A 12 -7.47 -11.75 -11.30
CA ILE A 12 -7.52 -12.08 -12.74
C ILE A 12 -8.44 -11.10 -13.47
N ARG A 13 -9.66 -10.90 -12.94
CA ARG A 13 -10.63 -9.96 -13.52
C ARG A 13 -10.10 -8.54 -13.60
N THR A 14 -9.42 -8.08 -12.56
CA THR A 14 -8.88 -6.72 -12.47
C THR A 14 -7.77 -6.50 -13.48
N LEU A 15 -6.82 -7.43 -13.56
CA LEU A 15 -5.69 -7.37 -14.50
C LEU A 15 -6.16 -7.49 -15.96
N ARG A 16 -7.09 -8.42 -16.26
CA ARG A 16 -7.69 -8.53 -17.59
C ARG A 16 -8.33 -7.22 -18.04
N LYS A 17 -9.12 -6.58 -17.16
CA LYS A 17 -9.73 -5.27 -17.46
C LYS A 17 -8.68 -4.16 -17.63
N LYS A 18 -7.60 -4.16 -16.86
CA LYS A 18 -6.48 -3.21 -17.01
C LYS A 18 -5.82 -3.32 -18.38
N ARG A 19 -5.76 -4.53 -18.94
CA ARG A 19 -5.32 -4.82 -20.32
C ARG A 19 -6.39 -4.61 -21.40
N LYS A 20 -7.59 -4.12 -21.04
CA LYS A 20 -8.74 -3.91 -21.94
C LYS A 20 -9.21 -5.18 -22.67
N MET A 21 -8.95 -6.36 -22.12
CA MET A 21 -9.39 -7.63 -22.70
C MET A 21 -10.82 -7.97 -22.25
N THR A 22 -11.64 -8.47 -23.15
CA THR A 22 -12.98 -8.99 -22.85
C THR A 22 -12.90 -10.44 -22.34
N LEU A 23 -14.03 -10.99 -21.86
CA LEU A 23 -14.09 -12.40 -21.50
C LEU A 23 -13.89 -13.29 -22.74
N ASP A 24 -14.41 -12.85 -23.89
CA ASP A 24 -14.31 -13.61 -25.13
C ASP A 24 -12.86 -13.65 -25.62
N ASP A 25 -12.12 -12.53 -25.53
CA ASP A 25 -10.69 -12.47 -25.89
C ASP A 25 -9.85 -13.44 -25.05
N LEU A 26 -9.99 -13.42 -23.72
CA LEU A 26 -9.24 -14.32 -22.85
C LEU A 26 -9.65 -15.78 -23.11
N SER A 27 -10.94 -16.03 -23.31
CA SER A 27 -11.46 -17.39 -23.59
C SER A 27 -10.89 -17.97 -24.89
N GLY A 28 -10.71 -17.14 -25.91
CA GLY A 28 -10.12 -17.53 -27.19
C GLY A 28 -8.64 -17.87 -27.08
N ILE A 29 -7.89 -17.14 -26.23
CA ILE A 29 -6.44 -17.36 -26.04
C ILE A 29 -6.17 -18.65 -25.25
N ILE A 30 -6.88 -18.87 -24.14
CA ILE A 30 -6.64 -20.06 -23.29
C ILE A 30 -7.51 -21.27 -23.69
N HIS A 31 -8.23 -21.18 -24.82
CA HIS A 31 -9.10 -22.23 -25.34
C HIS A 31 -10.11 -22.79 -24.32
N LYS A 32 -10.66 -21.93 -23.46
CA LYS A 32 -11.76 -22.27 -22.53
C LYS A 32 -13.03 -21.55 -22.92
N SER A 33 -14.19 -22.01 -22.44
CA SER A 33 -15.44 -21.30 -22.70
C SER A 33 -15.49 -19.97 -21.93
N ARG A 34 -16.16 -18.97 -22.50
CA ARG A 34 -16.48 -17.70 -21.81
C ARG A 34 -17.10 -17.92 -20.42
N SER A 35 -17.96 -18.94 -20.30
CA SER A 35 -18.59 -19.29 -19.03
C SER A 35 -17.59 -19.77 -17.99
N THR A 36 -16.56 -20.53 -18.42
CA THR A 36 -15.48 -21.03 -17.56
C THR A 36 -14.66 -19.87 -17.03
N ILE A 37 -14.25 -18.92 -17.89
CA ILE A 37 -13.53 -17.72 -17.46
C ILE A 37 -14.34 -16.91 -16.44
N SER A 38 -15.64 -16.71 -16.70
CA SER A 38 -16.49 -16.00 -15.74
C SER A 38 -16.60 -16.72 -14.40
N LYS A 39 -16.58 -18.06 -14.38
CA LYS A 39 -16.60 -18.83 -13.13
C LYS A 39 -15.27 -18.73 -12.40
N TYR A 40 -14.14 -18.75 -13.11
CA TYR A 40 -12.82 -18.49 -12.54
C TYR A 40 -12.77 -17.10 -11.88
N GLU A 41 -13.20 -16.05 -12.58
CA GLU A 41 -13.17 -14.68 -12.05
C GLU A 41 -14.03 -14.43 -10.82
N LYS A 42 -15.10 -15.22 -10.66
CA LYS A 42 -15.98 -15.17 -9.48
C LYS A 42 -15.53 -16.11 -8.36
N GLY A 43 -14.53 -16.97 -8.61
CA GLY A 43 -14.16 -18.05 -7.72
C GLY A 43 -15.28 -19.07 -7.52
N GLU A 44 -16.08 -19.34 -8.57
CA GLU A 44 -17.16 -20.35 -8.60
C GLU A 44 -16.67 -21.75 -9.01
N ILE A 45 -15.48 -21.85 -9.62
CA ILE A 45 -14.74 -23.12 -9.82
C ILE A 45 -13.26 -22.94 -9.47
N ALA A 46 -12.58 -24.03 -9.10
CA ALA A 46 -11.13 -24.01 -8.85
C ALA A 46 -10.35 -23.85 -10.15
N ILE A 47 -9.20 -23.18 -10.07
CA ILE A 47 -8.24 -22.99 -11.16
C ILE A 47 -7.04 -23.90 -10.84
N ASP A 48 -6.70 -24.81 -11.75
CA ASP A 48 -5.46 -25.58 -11.64
C ASP A 48 -4.24 -24.72 -11.97
N ILE A 49 -3.05 -25.18 -11.54
CA ILE A 49 -1.82 -24.40 -11.68
C ILE A 49 -1.47 -24.14 -13.15
N GLU A 50 -1.68 -25.10 -14.06
CA GLU A 50 -1.38 -24.94 -15.49
C GLU A 50 -2.25 -23.85 -16.10
N THR A 51 -3.57 -23.90 -15.86
CA THR A 51 -4.52 -22.87 -16.30
C THR A 51 -4.17 -21.50 -15.70
N LEU A 52 -3.65 -21.44 -14.46
CA LEU A 52 -3.22 -20.18 -13.86
C LEU A 52 -2.03 -19.57 -14.63
N TYR A 53 -1.06 -20.38 -15.05
CA TYR A 53 0.05 -19.93 -15.91
C TYR A 53 -0.44 -19.51 -17.29
N GLU A 54 -1.34 -20.27 -17.93
CA GLU A 54 -1.94 -19.89 -19.22
C GLU A 54 -2.64 -18.51 -19.15
N ILE A 55 -3.36 -18.25 -18.06
CA ILE A 55 -4.00 -16.95 -17.82
C ILE A 55 -2.95 -15.84 -17.63
N ALA A 56 -1.87 -16.12 -16.89
CA ALA A 56 -0.79 -15.15 -16.65
C ALA A 56 -0.11 -14.75 -17.97
N ASP A 57 0.21 -15.73 -18.81
CA ASP A 57 0.81 -15.53 -20.12
C ASP A 57 -0.14 -14.77 -21.06
N ALA A 58 -1.43 -15.13 -21.08
CA ALA A 58 -2.44 -14.45 -21.89
C ALA A 58 -2.63 -12.97 -21.51
N ILE A 59 -2.51 -12.64 -20.22
CA ILE A 59 -2.64 -11.27 -19.69
C ILE A 59 -1.28 -10.52 -19.71
N GLN A 60 -0.19 -11.23 -20.05
CA GLN A 60 1.19 -10.74 -20.02
C GLN A 60 1.57 -10.17 -18.65
N VAL A 61 1.43 -11.01 -17.63
CA VAL A 61 1.83 -10.74 -16.24
C VAL A 61 2.61 -11.94 -15.68
N HIS A 62 3.42 -11.71 -14.67
CA HIS A 62 4.04 -12.81 -13.93
C HIS A 62 2.97 -13.56 -13.12
N VAL A 63 3.02 -14.89 -13.06
CA VAL A 63 2.01 -15.72 -12.37
C VAL A 63 1.79 -15.33 -10.91
N GLU A 64 2.85 -14.86 -10.24
CA GLU A 64 2.78 -14.40 -8.84
C GLU A 64 1.84 -13.21 -8.66
N GLN A 65 1.63 -12.40 -9.70
CA GLN A 65 0.67 -11.30 -9.68
C GLN A 65 -0.79 -11.79 -9.67
N LEU A 66 -1.06 -13.05 -9.99
CA LEU A 66 -2.39 -13.65 -9.88
C LEU A 66 -2.64 -14.28 -8.51
N LEU A 67 -1.57 -14.54 -7.74
CA LEU A 67 -1.68 -15.22 -6.46
C LEU A 67 -2.26 -14.27 -5.40
N TYR A 68 -3.19 -14.80 -4.62
CA TYR A 68 -3.62 -14.16 -3.39
C TYR A 68 -2.70 -14.62 -2.26
N CYS A 69 -1.87 -13.72 -1.75
CA CYS A 69 -1.24 -13.92 -0.46
C CYS A 69 -2.25 -13.49 0.61
N PRO A 70 -2.81 -14.41 1.42
CA PRO A 70 -3.59 -14.00 2.58
C PRO A 70 -2.70 -13.12 3.43
N PRO A 71 -3.19 -12.00 3.98
CA PRO A 71 -2.39 -11.18 4.89
C PRO A 71 -2.14 -12.00 6.16
N ARG A 72 -1.09 -12.85 6.15
CA ARG A 72 -0.44 -13.28 7.39
C ARG A 72 0.23 -12.03 7.90
N ARG A 73 -0.47 -11.34 8.80
CA ARG A 73 0.10 -10.15 9.39
C ARG A 73 1.05 -10.59 10.49
N ALA A 74 2.31 -10.22 10.36
CA ALA A 74 3.22 -10.29 11.49
C ALA A 74 2.89 -9.14 12.44
N VAL A 75 3.08 -9.41 13.72
CA VAL A 75 3.06 -8.37 14.75
C VAL A 75 4.50 -7.92 14.93
N ILE A 76 4.77 -6.63 14.81
CA ILE A 76 6.10 -6.10 15.13
C ILE A 76 6.36 -6.37 16.62
N SER A 77 7.34 -7.23 16.90
CA SER A 77 7.66 -7.67 18.25
C SER A 77 8.66 -6.72 18.90
N SER A 78 8.51 -6.51 20.21
CA SER A 78 9.32 -5.57 20.99
C SER A 78 10.72 -6.08 21.35
N GLN A 79 11.23 -7.13 20.70
CA GLN A 79 12.47 -7.77 21.14
C GLN A 79 13.73 -6.96 20.76
N ASN A 80 13.67 -6.13 19.70
CA ASN A 80 14.82 -5.32 19.23
C ASN A 80 14.36 -3.89 18.87
N ASN A 81 14.82 -2.88 19.63
CA ASN A 81 14.78 -1.41 19.39
C ASN A 81 13.56 -0.79 18.65
N SER A 82 12.41 -1.45 18.69
CA SER A 82 11.22 -1.00 17.98
C SER A 82 10.53 0.13 18.76
N PRO A 83 10.16 1.24 18.11
CA PRO A 83 9.51 2.35 18.80
C PRO A 83 8.17 1.92 19.41
N ALA A 84 7.76 2.55 20.51
CA ALA A 84 6.47 2.29 21.18
C ALA A 84 5.27 2.40 20.21
N PHE A 85 5.39 3.24 19.17
CA PHE A 85 4.38 3.38 18.13
C PHE A 85 4.14 2.10 17.32
N PHE A 86 5.16 1.27 17.08
CA PHE A 86 5.04 0.08 16.23
C PHE A 86 4.89 -1.21 17.04
N ASN A 87 5.11 -1.17 18.35
CA ASN A 87 4.98 -2.35 19.21
C ASN A 87 3.55 -2.93 19.16
N GLY A 88 3.44 -4.21 18.84
CA GLY A 88 2.15 -4.91 18.78
C GLY A 88 1.32 -4.58 17.54
N VAL A 89 1.86 -3.79 16.61
CA VAL A 89 1.14 -3.32 15.42
C VAL A 89 1.36 -4.29 14.26
N SER A 90 0.27 -4.79 13.69
CA SER A 90 0.26 -5.62 12.48
C SER A 90 -0.31 -4.88 11.27
N GLN A 91 -0.98 -3.75 11.53
CA GLN A 91 -1.53 -2.84 10.53
C GLN A 91 -1.56 -1.43 11.09
N PHE A 92 -1.13 -0.45 10.30
CA PHE A 92 -1.23 0.96 10.65
C PHE A 92 -1.70 1.79 9.45
N TYR A 93 -2.13 3.01 9.74
CA TYR A 93 -2.76 3.91 8.78
C TYR A 93 -1.91 5.15 8.60
N SER A 94 -2.03 5.78 7.44
CA SER A 94 -1.55 7.14 7.30
C SER A 94 -2.41 7.97 6.38
N TYR A 95 -2.25 9.28 6.52
CA TYR A 95 -3.10 10.27 5.88
C TYR A 95 -2.24 11.43 5.39
N LEU A 96 -2.53 11.90 4.18
CA LEU A 96 -2.00 13.14 3.64
C LEU A 96 -3.11 13.88 2.88
N TYR A 97 -2.95 15.19 2.71
CA TYR A 97 -3.92 15.99 1.96
C TYR A 97 -3.34 16.32 0.58
N ASP A 98 -4.05 15.94 -0.48
CA ASP A 98 -3.70 16.34 -1.84
C ASP A 98 -4.46 17.60 -2.23
N GLY A 99 -3.74 18.72 -2.34
CA GLY A 99 -4.32 20.01 -2.71
C GLY A 99 -4.81 20.10 -4.17
N ARG A 100 -4.40 19.17 -5.04
CA ARG A 100 -4.83 19.15 -6.46
C ARG A 100 -6.25 18.62 -6.59
N SER A 101 -6.54 17.56 -5.83
CA SER A 101 -7.84 16.88 -5.83
C SER A 101 -8.74 17.29 -4.66
N ASN A 102 -8.22 18.09 -3.73
CA ASN A 102 -8.92 18.59 -2.54
C ASN A 102 -9.52 17.49 -1.65
N HIS A 103 -8.82 16.37 -1.52
CA HIS A 103 -9.24 15.29 -0.62
C HIS A 103 -8.06 14.68 0.13
N ILE A 104 -8.40 13.96 1.20
CA ILE A 104 -7.45 13.15 1.95
C ILE A 104 -7.09 11.93 1.09
N ILE A 105 -5.80 11.66 1.00
CA ILE A 105 -5.26 10.39 0.52
C ILE A 105 -5.03 9.52 1.75
N ARG A 106 -5.67 8.36 1.74
CA ARG A 106 -5.59 7.36 2.80
C ARG A 106 -4.57 6.31 2.38
N CYS A 107 -3.70 5.93 3.31
CA CYS A 107 -2.83 4.79 3.13
C CYS A 107 -3.02 3.81 4.28
N LEU A 108 -2.81 2.54 3.97
CA LEU A 108 -2.85 1.44 4.93
C LEU A 108 -1.61 0.59 4.70
N PHE A 109 -0.94 0.27 5.80
CA PHE A 109 0.25 -0.56 5.82
C PHE A 109 -0.07 -1.89 6.46
N ASP A 110 0.18 -2.98 5.75
CA ASP A 110 0.15 -4.33 6.31
C ASP A 110 1.59 -4.77 6.59
N VAL A 111 1.86 -5.20 7.83
CA VAL A 111 3.13 -5.83 8.21
C VAL A 111 3.01 -7.32 7.94
N LEU A 112 3.87 -7.86 7.06
CA LEU A 112 3.72 -9.23 6.56
C LEU A 112 4.56 -10.24 7.33
N SER A 113 5.87 -10.09 7.30
CA SER A 113 6.80 -11.04 7.90
C SER A 113 8.07 -10.34 8.33
N GLU A 114 8.71 -10.88 9.35
CA GLU A 114 10.08 -10.56 9.68
C GLU A 114 11.00 -11.11 8.56
N ALA A 115 11.91 -10.27 8.10
CA ALA A 115 12.98 -10.59 7.16
C ALA A 115 14.31 -10.66 7.92
N GLU A 116 15.41 -10.90 7.21
CA GLU A 116 16.75 -10.88 7.80
C GLU A 116 17.08 -9.46 8.33
N ASN A 117 17.82 -9.39 9.46
CA ASN A 117 18.29 -8.15 10.12
C ASN A 117 17.21 -7.24 10.76
N ASP A 118 16.24 -7.80 11.48
CA ASP A 118 15.17 -7.04 12.19
C ASP A 118 14.32 -6.13 11.27
N GLN A 119 14.35 -6.37 9.96
CA GLN A 119 13.51 -5.67 9.01
C GLN A 119 12.17 -6.38 8.89
N TYR A 120 11.07 -5.65 8.77
CA TYR A 120 9.77 -6.26 8.46
C TYR A 120 9.37 -5.94 7.03
N LYS A 121 8.93 -6.96 6.29
CA LYS A 121 8.34 -6.76 4.98
C LYS A 121 6.96 -6.12 5.15
N ILE A 122 6.72 -5.04 4.42
CA ILE A 122 5.45 -4.29 4.46
C ILE A 122 4.87 -4.06 3.08
N MET A 123 3.54 -3.92 3.04
CA MET A 123 2.78 -3.48 1.88
C MET A 123 2.06 -2.18 2.20
N MET A 124 2.17 -1.17 1.34
CA MET A 124 1.40 0.07 1.44
C MET A 124 0.34 0.11 0.33
N TYR A 125 -0.91 0.27 0.73
CA TYR A 125 -2.04 0.47 -0.17
C TYR A 125 -2.48 1.93 -0.10
N MET A 126 -2.34 2.67 -1.21
CA MET A 126 -2.51 4.12 -1.26
C MET A 126 -3.71 4.52 -2.09
N ASN A 127 -4.49 5.45 -1.54
CA ASN A 127 -5.69 6.04 -2.14
C ASN A 127 -6.82 5.05 -2.46
N PHE A 128 -7.16 4.17 -1.52
CA PHE A 128 -8.33 3.28 -1.63
C PHE A 128 -9.64 3.96 -1.17
N LYS A 129 -10.77 3.37 -1.58
CA LYS A 129 -12.12 3.91 -1.30
C LYS A 129 -12.71 3.43 0.03
N ASP A 130 -12.49 2.17 0.40
CA ASP A 130 -13.08 1.54 1.58
C ASP A 130 -12.04 0.66 2.29
N PHE A 131 -12.03 0.73 3.63
CA PHE A 131 -11.22 -0.11 4.50
C PHE A 131 -11.58 -1.60 4.46
N LYS A 132 -12.75 -1.99 3.93
CA LYS A 132 -13.08 -3.41 3.71
C LYS A 132 -12.35 -4.00 2.51
N ASN A 133 -12.17 -3.20 1.46
CA ASN A 133 -11.58 -3.63 0.18
C ASN A 133 -10.34 -2.77 -0.16
N TYR A 134 -9.54 -2.45 0.86
CA TYR A 134 -8.42 -1.50 0.73
C TYR A 134 -7.36 -1.95 -0.28
N GLN A 135 -7.26 -3.26 -0.54
CA GLN A 135 -6.39 -3.84 -1.56
C GLN A 135 -6.76 -3.38 -2.98
N GLN A 136 -8.00 -2.92 -3.20
CA GLN A 136 -8.42 -2.24 -4.43
C GLN A 136 -8.10 -0.75 -4.33
N CYS A 137 -6.81 -0.43 -4.38
CA CYS A 137 -6.28 0.93 -4.26
C CYS A 137 -5.75 1.47 -5.58
N GLU A 138 -5.39 2.76 -5.60
CA GLU A 138 -4.78 3.37 -6.79
C GLU A 138 -3.33 2.92 -6.97
N ASN A 139 -2.55 2.93 -5.88
CA ASN A 139 -1.14 2.56 -5.92
C ASN A 139 -0.84 1.55 -4.81
N THR A 140 -0.16 0.47 -5.19
CA THR A 140 0.34 -0.54 -4.26
C THR A 140 1.85 -0.48 -4.24
N TYR A 141 2.43 -0.44 -3.04
CA TYR A 141 3.86 -0.48 -2.84
C TYR A 141 4.22 -1.64 -1.94
N TRP A 142 5.41 -2.17 -2.13
CA TRP A 142 5.99 -3.17 -1.26
C TRP A 142 7.39 -2.74 -0.85
N GLY A 143 7.84 -3.19 0.31
CA GLY A 143 9.20 -2.95 0.74
C GLY A 143 9.39 -3.32 2.20
N TYR A 144 10.18 -2.54 2.92
CA TYR A 144 10.67 -2.90 4.25
C TYR A 144 10.53 -1.73 5.22
N ILE A 145 10.23 -2.06 6.46
CA ILE A 145 10.33 -1.14 7.60
C ILE A 145 11.51 -1.57 8.47
N GLU A 146 12.32 -0.58 8.83
CA GLU A 146 13.53 -0.72 9.64
C GLU A 146 13.42 0.22 10.84
N HIS A 147 13.75 -0.28 12.02
CA HIS A 147 13.72 0.49 13.25
C HIS A 147 15.13 0.76 13.75
N TYR A 148 15.45 2.04 13.95
CA TYR A 148 16.65 2.52 14.59
C TYR A 148 16.29 3.32 15.84
N ASP A 149 17.27 3.58 16.70
CA ASP A 149 17.08 4.22 18.01
C ASP A 149 16.33 5.56 17.96
N ALA A 150 16.63 6.39 16.95
CA ALA A 150 16.04 7.72 16.78
C ALA A 150 15.07 7.83 15.59
N LEU A 151 14.99 6.80 14.74
CA LEU A 151 14.28 6.88 13.46
C LEU A 151 13.73 5.53 13.05
N THR A 152 12.50 5.52 12.54
CA THR A 152 11.99 4.42 11.71
C THR A 152 12.07 4.83 10.25
N TYR A 153 12.65 3.95 9.45
CA TYR A 153 12.75 4.12 8.01
C TYR A 153 11.88 3.10 7.31
N ILE A 154 11.09 3.56 6.35
CA ILE A 154 10.29 2.70 5.47
C ILE A 154 10.79 2.92 4.05
N SER A 155 11.20 1.85 3.39
CA SER A 155 11.53 1.83 1.97
C SER A 155 10.41 1.14 1.20
N LEU A 156 10.00 1.74 0.08
CA LEU A 156 8.86 1.28 -0.70
C LEU A 156 9.18 1.37 -2.19
N THR A 157 8.74 0.36 -2.95
CA THR A 157 8.80 0.35 -4.41
C THR A 157 7.39 0.11 -4.94
N ASN A 158 6.95 0.94 -5.90
CA ASN A 158 5.65 0.79 -6.52
C ASN A 158 5.59 -0.53 -7.32
N GLN A 159 4.51 -1.29 -7.14
CA GLN A 159 4.34 -2.62 -7.74
C GLN A 159 4.21 -2.56 -9.27
N ASP A 160 3.57 -1.51 -9.80
CA ASP A 160 3.37 -1.33 -11.24
C ASP A 160 4.52 -0.55 -11.89
N THR A 161 5.20 0.29 -11.14
CA THR A 161 6.24 1.20 -11.65
C THR A 161 7.52 1.14 -10.81
N PRO A 162 8.44 0.19 -11.07
CA PRO A 162 9.65 0.01 -10.26
C PRO A 162 10.59 1.22 -10.16
N MET A 163 10.48 2.18 -11.10
CA MET A 163 11.17 3.48 -11.04
C MET A 163 10.70 4.33 -9.86
N GLU A 164 9.43 4.20 -9.48
CA GLU A 164 8.84 4.94 -8.37
C GLU A 164 9.22 4.27 -7.06
N LYS A 165 10.28 4.80 -6.47
CA LYS A 165 10.74 4.48 -5.13
C LYS A 165 10.25 5.55 -4.17
N ALA A 166 9.69 5.12 -3.05
CA ALA A 166 9.24 5.99 -2.00
C ALA A 166 9.96 5.66 -0.70
N SER A 167 10.12 6.66 0.16
CA SER A 167 10.66 6.46 1.50
C SER A 167 9.89 7.26 2.54
N VAL A 168 9.76 6.71 3.74
CA VAL A 168 9.21 7.41 4.90
C VAL A 168 10.26 7.44 6.00
N GLN A 169 10.39 8.59 6.64
CA GLN A 169 11.17 8.79 7.85
C GLN A 169 10.24 9.24 8.98
N ILE A 170 10.18 8.46 10.05
CA ILE A 170 9.34 8.73 11.23
C ILE A 170 10.24 8.78 12.45
N LEU A 171 10.17 9.85 13.23
CA LEU A 171 10.96 9.95 14.46
C LEU A 171 10.58 8.82 15.43
N ALA A 172 11.57 8.05 15.85
CA ALA A 172 11.39 7.07 16.91
C ALA A 172 11.26 7.86 18.22
N SER A 173 10.03 7.97 18.71
CA SER A 173 9.76 8.64 19.98
C SER A 173 9.36 7.58 21.00
N TYR A 174 10.04 7.60 22.14
CA TYR A 174 9.76 6.72 23.27
C TYR A 174 8.37 6.97 23.88
N LEU A 175 7.77 8.13 23.61
CA LEU A 175 6.40 8.43 24.03
C LEU A 175 5.42 7.66 23.15
N ASP A 176 4.65 6.79 23.78
CA ASP A 176 3.55 6.11 23.12
C ASP A 176 2.45 7.14 22.81
N SER A 177 2.24 7.38 21.52
CA SER A 177 1.24 8.29 20.99
C SER A 177 0.54 7.55 19.87
N ASP A 178 -0.78 7.65 19.79
CA ASP A 178 -1.57 6.98 18.75
C ASP A 178 -1.31 7.51 17.35
N THR A 179 -0.67 8.69 17.25
CA THR A 179 -0.28 9.32 16.00
C THR A 179 1.17 9.79 16.01
N LYS A 180 1.83 9.74 14.84
CA LYS A 180 3.17 10.29 14.62
C LYS A 180 3.21 11.00 13.27
N TRP A 181 4.01 12.05 13.18
CA TRP A 181 4.33 12.65 11.90
C TRP A 181 5.52 11.96 11.25
N GLY A 182 5.48 11.81 9.93
CA GLY A 182 6.58 11.31 9.13
C GLY A 182 6.77 12.15 7.87
N LEU A 183 8.00 12.16 7.37
CA LEU A 183 8.35 12.75 6.09
C LEU A 183 8.30 11.66 5.02
N PHE A 184 7.39 11.82 4.06
CA PHE A 184 7.22 10.91 2.93
C PHE A 184 7.82 11.51 1.66
N ASN A 185 8.83 10.86 1.09
CA ASN A 185 9.46 11.23 -0.16
C ASN A 185 9.03 10.27 -1.26
N VAL A 186 8.53 10.78 -2.37
CA VAL A 186 8.04 9.96 -3.48
C VAL A 186 8.11 10.73 -4.80
N PHE A 187 7.90 10.02 -5.90
CA PHE A 187 7.65 10.62 -7.20
C PHE A 187 6.14 10.85 -7.39
N SER A 188 5.73 12.11 -7.55
CA SER A 188 4.37 12.41 -8.02
C SER A 188 4.29 12.10 -9.50
N SER A 189 3.26 11.37 -9.94
CA SER A 189 3.02 11.09 -11.35
C SER A 189 2.22 12.20 -12.07
N ARG A 190 1.55 13.11 -11.34
CA ARG A 190 0.66 14.14 -11.92
C ARG A 190 0.67 15.47 -11.15
N PRO A 191 1.59 16.41 -11.40
CA PRO A 191 2.64 16.38 -12.42
C PRO A 191 3.81 15.48 -12.02
N MET A 192 4.62 15.08 -13.01
CA MET A 192 5.83 14.29 -12.84
C MET A 192 6.91 15.11 -12.12
N MET A 193 7.07 14.92 -10.82
CA MET A 193 8.09 15.58 -10.03
C MET A 193 8.39 14.83 -8.72
N PRO A 194 9.65 14.86 -8.24
CA PRO A 194 9.96 14.45 -6.88
C PRO A 194 9.27 15.37 -5.87
N ILE A 195 8.68 14.79 -4.83
CA ILE A 195 8.01 15.53 -3.77
C ILE A 195 8.39 14.99 -2.38
N ALA A 196 8.32 15.90 -1.41
CA ALA A 196 8.43 15.59 0.01
C ALA A 196 7.15 16.09 0.71
N ILE A 197 6.45 15.21 1.40
CA ILE A 197 5.15 15.49 2.02
C ILE A 197 5.20 15.13 3.50
N LYS A 198 4.62 16.00 4.33
CA LYS A 198 4.31 15.68 5.72
C LYS A 198 3.09 14.74 5.77
N MET A 199 3.28 13.55 6.31
CA MET A 199 2.28 12.48 6.36
C MET A 199 1.99 12.11 7.82
N LEU A 200 0.71 12.00 8.19
CA LEU A 200 0.30 11.63 9.55
C LEU A 200 0.09 10.11 9.62
N PHE A 201 0.81 9.44 10.51
CA PHE A 201 0.68 8.01 10.79
C PHE A 201 -0.17 7.79 12.03
N SER A 202 -0.97 6.72 12.05
CA SER A 202 -1.76 6.34 13.21
C SER A 202 -1.90 4.82 13.37
N LYS A 203 -1.94 4.35 14.62
CA LYS A 203 -2.29 2.97 14.97
C LYS A 203 -3.75 2.63 14.63
N CYS A 204 -4.63 3.63 14.70
CA CYS A 204 -6.07 3.49 14.56
C CYS A 204 -6.61 4.30 13.38
N ARG A 205 -7.83 3.97 12.94
CA ARG A 205 -8.50 4.75 11.89
C ARG A 205 -8.92 6.09 12.45
N LEU A 206 -8.45 7.16 11.82
CA LEU A 206 -8.86 8.52 12.15
C LEU A 206 -10.17 8.86 11.44
N LYS A 207 -10.99 9.70 12.10
CA LYS A 207 -12.19 10.26 11.49
C LYS A 207 -11.77 11.33 10.48
N GLU A 208 -12.32 11.22 9.28
CA GLU A 208 -12.03 12.15 8.19
C GLU A 208 -12.98 13.33 8.21
N ASP A 209 -12.71 14.23 9.14
CA ASP A 209 -13.45 15.48 9.30
C ASP A 209 -12.61 16.70 8.92
N ALA A 210 -13.23 17.88 9.05
CA ALA A 210 -12.58 19.15 8.74
C ALA A 210 -11.35 19.42 9.62
N ASP A 211 -11.31 18.87 10.84
CA ASP A 211 -10.18 19.03 11.75
C ASP A 211 -8.98 18.21 11.27
N LEU A 212 -9.18 16.97 10.82
CA LEU A 212 -8.12 16.18 10.19
C LEU A 212 -7.61 16.88 8.92
N VAL A 213 -8.50 17.40 8.07
CA VAL A 213 -8.09 18.18 6.88
C VAL A 213 -7.25 19.39 7.26
N ARG A 214 -7.63 20.13 8.31
CA ARG A 214 -6.84 21.27 8.80
C ARG A 214 -5.46 20.84 9.29
N LEU A 215 -5.38 19.71 9.99
CA LEU A 215 -4.14 19.15 10.53
C LEU A 215 -3.17 18.70 9.42
N LEU A 216 -3.68 18.08 8.36
CA LEU A 216 -2.88 17.56 7.24
C LEU A 216 -2.38 18.64 6.27
N LYS A 217 -3.01 19.82 6.26
CA LYS A 217 -2.58 20.94 5.42
C LYS A 217 -1.32 21.58 5.98
N VAL A 218 -0.46 22.03 5.07
CA VAL A 218 0.73 22.84 5.43
C VAL A 218 0.27 24.08 6.19
N SER A 219 0.73 24.21 7.43
CA SER A 219 0.40 25.33 8.31
C SER A 219 1.31 26.53 8.07
N LYS A 220 0.94 27.68 8.66
CA LYS A 220 1.82 28.86 8.65
C LYS A 220 3.15 28.60 9.36
N ASP A 221 3.15 27.77 10.40
CA ASP A 221 4.36 27.39 11.11
C ASP A 221 5.25 26.46 10.28
N ASP A 222 4.67 25.50 9.54
CA ASP A 222 5.46 24.66 8.63
C ASP A 222 6.18 25.53 7.58
N VAL A 223 5.51 26.53 7.00
CA VAL A 223 6.14 27.49 6.06
C VAL A 223 7.19 28.36 6.74
N ARG A 224 6.94 28.79 7.99
CA ARG A 224 7.90 29.58 8.77
C ARG A 224 9.17 28.77 9.03
N LEU A 225 9.06 27.52 9.46
CA LEU A 225 10.19 26.62 9.70
C LEU A 225 10.92 26.27 8.40
N LEU A 226 10.17 26.02 7.32
CA LEU A 226 10.74 25.79 5.98
C LEU A 226 11.64 26.95 5.55
N LYS A 227 11.19 28.19 5.72
CA LYS A 227 11.99 29.38 5.39
C LYS A 227 13.14 29.63 6.37
N LEU A 228 12.92 29.34 7.65
CA LEU A 228 13.92 29.56 8.70
C LEU A 228 15.09 28.58 8.56
N TYR A 229 14.79 27.30 8.35
CA TYR A 229 15.78 26.24 8.27
C TYR A 229 16.20 25.90 6.83
N ASN A 230 15.51 26.44 5.82
CA ASN A 230 15.65 26.05 4.42
C ASN A 230 15.51 24.53 4.19
N MET A 231 14.68 23.87 5.00
CA MET A 231 14.42 22.43 4.94
C MET A 231 12.98 22.13 5.36
N LEU A 232 12.35 21.13 4.73
CA LEU A 232 11.05 20.64 5.17
C LEU A 232 11.23 19.72 6.37
N SER A 233 11.10 20.28 7.57
CA SER A 233 11.14 19.52 8.82
C SER A 233 9.76 19.02 9.19
N VAL A 234 9.67 17.77 9.65
CA VAL A 234 8.45 17.18 10.17
C VAL A 234 8.68 16.78 11.62
N THR A 235 7.84 17.28 12.52
CA THR A 235 7.90 17.07 13.98
C THR A 235 6.55 16.63 14.50
#